data_AF-A0A523RYS3-F1
#
_entry.id   AF-A0A523RYS3-F1
#
_cell.length_a   1.000
_cell.length_b   1.000
_cell.length_c   1.000
_cell.angle_alpha   90.00
_cell.angle_beta   90.00
_cell.angle_gamma   90.00
#
_symmetry.space_group_name_H-M   'P 1'
#
loop_
_entity.id
_entity.type
_entity.pdbx_description
1 polymer ?
#
loop_
_entity_poly.entity_id
_entity_poly.type
_entity_poly.pdbx_seq_one_letter_code
_entity_poly.pdbx_strand_id
1 'polypeptide(L)'
;MTAPSDDYINLGSLFRNSATVTFVIQIVAVIVMIGSLAAFTIGDVFFALGEDLKILVLLIASIISLLIFLAAMSVFVRFSRRIGDAVVGPGIEEVRMNTPRVKTVVAVYAILVALMGITGVYSWYLIDANYLVPWAASLGSFSIRIFGIALGAFVIALLIQIIIAGVGRSATKVIIEVLDADDSEFLE
;
A
#
# COMPACT_ATOMS: atom_id res chain seq x y z
N MET A 1 38.60 -20.42 -10.59
CA MET A 1 37.51 -20.03 -11.49
C MET A 1 36.25 -20.01 -10.65
N THR A 2 35.83 -18.83 -10.21
CA THR A 2 34.59 -18.66 -9.44
C THR A 2 33.42 -18.76 -10.41
N ALA A 3 32.49 -19.68 -10.16
CA ALA A 3 31.26 -19.77 -10.94
C ALA A 3 30.60 -18.37 -11.03
N PRO A 4 30.02 -17.97 -12.18
CA PRO A 4 29.22 -16.76 -12.22
C PRO A 4 28.12 -16.94 -11.17
N SER A 5 27.95 -15.94 -10.30
CA SER A 5 26.82 -15.93 -9.38
C SER A 5 25.57 -15.98 -10.22
N ASP A 6 24.88 -17.13 -10.23
CA ASP A 6 23.55 -17.23 -10.82
C ASP A 6 22.70 -16.10 -10.21
N ASP A 7 22.26 -15.16 -11.05
CA ASP A 7 21.42 -14.03 -10.65
C ASP A 7 20.03 -14.56 -10.29
N TYR A 8 19.89 -15.05 -9.07
CA TYR A 8 18.61 -15.40 -8.46
C TYR A 8 18.01 -14.15 -7.83
N ILE A 9 16.90 -13.64 -8.37
CA ILE A 9 16.09 -12.61 -7.71
C ILE A 9 14.97 -13.28 -6.93
N ASN A 10 14.95 -13.08 -5.61
CA ASN A 10 13.85 -13.52 -4.75
C ASN A 10 12.64 -12.59 -4.92
N LEU A 11 11.90 -12.78 -6.01
CA LEU A 11 10.70 -12.02 -6.37
C LEU A 11 9.61 -12.14 -5.29
N GLY A 12 9.48 -13.32 -4.65
CA GLY A 12 8.51 -13.55 -3.59
C GLY A 12 8.70 -12.63 -2.37
N SER A 13 9.94 -12.42 -1.94
CA SER A 13 10.27 -11.51 -0.83
C SER A 13 9.99 -10.04 -1.17
N LEU A 14 10.26 -9.63 -2.42
CA LEU A 14 10.01 -8.27 -2.90
C LEU A 14 8.51 -7.97 -2.92
N PHE A 15 7.69 -8.88 -3.47
CA PHE A 15 6.24 -8.70 -3.49
C PHE A 15 5.64 -8.70 -2.07
N ARG A 16 6.12 -9.58 -1.18
CA ARG A 16 5.66 -9.64 0.22
C ARG A 16 6.00 -8.36 0.99
N ASN A 17 7.21 -7.85 0.85
CA ASN A 17 7.62 -6.61 1.50
C ASN A 17 6.85 -5.41 0.96
N SER A 18 6.68 -5.31 -0.35
CA SER A 18 5.92 -4.21 -0.97
C SER A 18 4.44 -4.21 -0.57
N ALA A 19 3.81 -5.39 -0.53
CA ALA A 19 2.43 -5.53 -0.05
C ALA A 19 2.29 -5.19 1.44
N THR A 20 3.29 -5.52 2.27
CA THR A 20 3.30 -5.18 3.69
C THR A 20 3.43 -3.66 3.89
N VAL A 21 4.34 -3.00 3.19
CA VAL A 21 4.55 -1.54 3.29
C VAL A 21 3.29 -0.79 2.87
N THR A 22 2.70 -1.15 1.74
CA THR A 22 1.45 -0.52 1.26
C THR A 22 0.29 -0.74 2.23
N PHE A 23 0.23 -1.89 2.91
CA PHE A 23 -0.77 -2.14 3.94
C PHE A 23 -0.58 -1.26 5.18
N VAL A 24 0.67 -1.04 5.63
CA VAL A 24 0.96 -0.09 6.71
C VAL A 24 0.49 1.32 6.33
N ILE A 25 0.78 1.76 5.10
CA ILE A 25 0.34 3.08 4.61
C ILE A 25 -1.17 3.21 4.68
N GLN A 26 -1.94 2.18 4.31
CA GLN A 26 -3.39 2.20 4.41
C GLN A 26 -3.89 2.33 5.85
N ILE A 27 -3.31 1.58 6.78
CA ILE A 27 -3.69 1.65 8.20
C ILE A 27 -3.43 3.06 8.74
N VAL A 28 -2.25 3.60 8.50
CA VAL A 28 -1.89 4.96 8.93
C VAL A 28 -2.82 5.98 8.29
N ALA A 29 -3.12 5.85 7.00
CA ALA A 29 -4.06 6.72 6.31
C ALA A 29 -5.46 6.69 6.94
N VAL A 30 -5.98 5.51 7.31
CA VAL A 30 -7.28 5.38 7.99
C VAL A 30 -7.26 6.05 9.36
N ILE A 31 -6.20 5.87 10.15
CA ILE A 31 -6.05 6.55 11.44
C ILE A 31 -6.09 8.08 11.26
N VAL A 32 -5.35 8.60 10.27
CA VAL A 32 -5.32 10.03 9.97
C VAL A 32 -6.67 10.52 9.46
N MET A 33 -7.39 9.75 8.64
CA MET A 33 -8.75 10.07 8.19
C MET A 33 -9.73 10.17 9.38
N ILE A 34 -9.70 9.20 10.29
CA ILE A 34 -10.56 9.23 11.49
C ILE A 34 -10.21 10.42 12.38
N GLY A 35 -8.91 10.64 12.65
CA GLY A 35 -8.45 11.74 13.49
C GLY A 35 -8.77 13.12 12.92
N SER A 36 -8.60 13.30 11.61
CA SER A 36 -8.97 14.56 10.93
C SER A 36 -10.47 14.82 10.94
N LEU A 37 -11.30 13.78 10.74
CA LEU A 37 -12.76 13.94 10.83
C LEU A 37 -13.21 14.26 12.26
N ALA A 38 -12.63 13.62 13.28
CA ALA A 38 -12.89 13.92 14.68
C ALA A 38 -12.47 15.35 15.04
N ALA A 39 -11.31 15.81 14.56
CA ALA A 39 -10.85 17.18 14.79
C ALA A 39 -11.76 18.22 14.12
N PHE A 40 -12.30 17.91 12.93
CA PHE A 40 -13.27 18.76 12.25
C PHE A 40 -14.57 18.91 13.03
N THR A 41 -15.10 17.82 13.59
CA THR A 41 -16.41 17.84 14.29
C THR A 41 -16.33 18.36 15.72
N ILE A 42 -15.23 18.11 16.42
CA ILE A 42 -15.09 18.44 17.85
C ILE A 42 -14.41 19.80 18.07
N GLY A 43 -13.75 20.36 17.05
CA GLY A 43 -12.93 21.58 17.18
C GLY A 43 -13.65 22.74 17.87
N ASP A 44 -14.82 23.13 17.37
CA ASP A 44 -15.57 24.27 17.93
C ASP A 44 -16.05 24.01 19.36
N VAL A 45 -16.48 22.78 19.64
CA VAL A 45 -16.91 22.35 20.98
C VAL A 45 -15.72 22.39 21.94
N PHE A 46 -14.56 21.90 21.53
CA PHE A 46 -13.35 21.87 22.34
C PHE A 46 -12.88 23.27 22.72
N PHE A 47 -12.87 24.22 21.77
CA PHE A 47 -12.42 25.58 22.05
C PHE A 47 -13.38 26.36 22.98
N ALA A 48 -14.67 26.01 22.98
CA ALA A 48 -15.68 26.58 23.87
C ALA A 48 -15.61 26.09 25.33
N LEU A 49 -14.85 25.02 25.62
CA LEU A 49 -14.69 24.49 26.97
C LEU A 49 -13.77 25.36 27.85
N GLY A 50 -13.99 25.32 29.16
CA GLY A 50 -13.05 25.83 30.16
C GLY A 50 -11.72 25.07 30.15
N GLU A 51 -10.63 25.71 30.59
CA GLU A 51 -9.27 25.14 30.51
C GLU A 51 -9.12 23.78 31.20
N ASP A 52 -9.71 23.61 32.39
CA ASP A 52 -9.65 22.34 33.12
C ASP A 52 -10.31 21.19 32.35
N LEU A 53 -11.44 21.47 31.69
CA LEU A 53 -12.15 20.50 30.86
C LEU A 53 -11.38 20.18 29.57
N LYS A 54 -10.65 21.15 29.01
CA LYS A 54 -9.75 20.90 27.87
C LYS A 54 -8.65 19.91 28.23
N ILE A 55 -8.03 20.06 29.41
CA ILE A 55 -7.00 19.13 29.89
C ILE A 55 -7.61 17.72 30.06
N LEU A 56 -8.78 17.61 30.67
CA LEU A 56 -9.48 16.33 30.83
C LEU A 56 -9.79 15.67 29.48
N VAL A 57 -10.32 16.43 28.52
CA VAL A 57 -10.62 15.94 27.16
C VAL A 57 -9.36 15.49 26.44
N LEU A 58 -8.25 16.22 26.57
CA LEU A 58 -6.96 15.83 25.98
C LEU A 58 -6.43 14.52 26.59
N LEU A 59 -6.53 14.35 27.91
CA LEU A 59 -6.15 13.11 28.59
C LEU A 59 -7.00 11.92 28.10
N ILE A 60 -8.32 12.07 28.05
CA ILE A 60 -9.22 11.02 27.54
C ILE A 60 -8.91 10.72 26.07
N ALA A 61 -8.75 11.74 25.23
CA ALA A 61 -8.42 11.57 23.82
C ALA A 61 -7.08 10.84 23.61
N SER A 62 -6.08 11.09 24.46
CA SER A 62 -4.80 10.38 24.43
C SER A 62 -4.95 8.87 24.70
N ILE A 63 -5.81 8.50 25.66
CA ILE A 63 -6.09 7.10 26.00
C ILE A 63 -6.82 6.44 24.82
N ILE A 64 -7.83 7.10 24.28
CA ILE A 64 -8.59 6.59 23.12
C ILE A 64 -7.66 6.41 21.91
N SER A 65 -6.78 7.38 21.64
CA SER A 65 -5.79 7.31 20.57
C SER A 65 -4.86 6.10 20.73
N LEU A 66 -4.37 5.84 21.96
CA LEU A 66 -3.55 4.68 22.25
C LEU A 66 -4.31 3.36 21.99
N LEU A 67 -5.58 3.27 22.39
CA LEU A 67 -6.43 2.10 22.13
C LEU A 67 -6.64 1.85 20.64
N ILE A 68 -6.89 2.91 19.85
CA ILE A 68 -7.02 2.81 18.39
C ILE A 68 -5.71 2.33 17.78
N PHE A 69 -4.57 2.83 18.22
CA PHE A 69 -3.26 2.41 17.73
C PHE A 69 -2.98 0.93 18.03
N LEU A 70 -3.28 0.47 19.25
CA LEU A 70 -3.19 -0.94 19.64
C LEU A 70 -4.11 -1.84 18.82
N ALA A 71 -5.35 -1.40 18.57
CA ALA A 71 -6.30 -2.12 17.73
C ALA A 71 -5.80 -2.22 16.28
N ALA A 72 -5.28 -1.12 15.73
CA ALA A 72 -4.69 -1.08 14.40
C ALA A 72 -3.47 -2.01 14.27
N MET A 73 -2.61 -2.07 15.29
CA MET A 73 -1.48 -3.02 15.34
C MET A 73 -1.96 -4.48 15.41
N SER A 74 -3.05 -4.76 16.13
CA SER A 74 -3.63 -6.10 16.18
C SER A 74 -4.17 -6.55 14.82
N VAL A 75 -4.85 -5.64 14.11
CA VAL A 75 -5.27 -5.85 12.71
C VAL A 75 -4.06 -6.04 11.81
N PHE A 76 -3.01 -5.24 11.98
CA PHE A 76 -1.76 -5.35 11.22
C PHE A 76 -1.14 -6.74 11.33
N VAL A 77 -0.92 -7.24 12.54
CA VAL A 77 -0.31 -8.56 12.78
C VAL A 77 -1.16 -9.68 12.17
N ARG A 78 -2.50 -9.57 12.27
CA ARG A 78 -3.42 -10.58 11.72
C ARG A 78 -3.41 -10.62 10.19
N PHE A 79 -3.37 -9.45 9.55
CA PHE A 79 -3.41 -9.34 8.09
C PHE A 79 -2.03 -9.53 7.44
N SER A 80 -0.94 -9.10 8.10
CA SER A 80 0.43 -9.31 7.61
C SER A 80 0.70 -10.80 7.32
N ARG A 81 0.23 -11.69 8.20
CA ARG A 81 0.32 -13.14 7.99
C ARG A 81 -0.47 -13.62 6.76
N ARG A 82 -1.65 -13.04 6.50
CA ARG A 82 -2.50 -13.42 5.35
C ARG A 82 -2.03 -12.85 4.01
N ILE A 83 -1.42 -11.68 4.01
CA ILE A 83 -0.92 -11.02 2.79
C ILE A 83 0.24 -11.81 2.17
N GLY A 84 1.11 -12.41 3.01
CA GLY A 84 2.18 -13.28 2.53
C GLY A 84 1.68 -14.45 1.66
N ASP A 85 0.58 -15.09 2.08
CA ASP A 85 0.00 -16.25 1.39
C ASP A 85 -0.91 -15.86 0.22
N ALA A 86 -1.54 -14.68 0.28
CA ALA A 86 -2.47 -14.22 -0.77
C ALA A 86 -1.77 -13.63 -2.01
N VAL A 87 -0.56 -13.09 -1.82
CA VAL A 87 0.24 -12.38 -2.84
C VAL A 87 1.27 -13.30 -3.51
N VAL A 88 1.80 -14.31 -2.80
CA VAL A 88 2.76 -15.27 -3.36
C VAL A 88 2.01 -16.57 -3.70
N GLY A 89 1.84 -16.87 -4.99
CA GLY A 89 1.35 -18.19 -5.42
C GLY A 89 2.38 -19.29 -5.09
N PRO A 90 1.95 -20.55 -4.86
CA PRO A 90 2.87 -21.65 -4.58
C PRO A 90 3.88 -21.79 -5.73
N GLY A 91 5.19 -21.64 -5.45
CA GLY A 91 6.28 -21.89 -6.40
C GLY A 91 7.22 -20.72 -6.77
N ILE A 92 6.99 -19.46 -6.34
CA ILE A 92 7.94 -18.35 -6.60
C ILE A 92 8.83 -18.04 -5.39
N GLU A 93 9.68 -18.97 -4.98
CA GLU A 93 10.73 -18.62 -4.01
C GLU A 93 12.03 -18.19 -4.71
N GLU A 94 12.37 -18.80 -5.85
CA GLU A 94 13.59 -18.47 -6.60
C GLU A 94 13.36 -18.63 -8.11
N VAL A 95 13.37 -17.52 -8.86
CA VAL A 95 13.29 -17.57 -10.34
C VAL A 95 14.69 -17.36 -10.91
N ARG A 96 15.14 -18.32 -11.72
CA ARG A 96 16.39 -18.21 -12.50
C ARG A 96 16.21 -17.12 -13.57
N MET A 97 16.94 -16.01 -13.46
CA MET A 97 16.91 -14.96 -14.50
C MET A 97 17.66 -15.35 -15.78
N ASN A 98 18.29 -16.51 -15.87
CA ASN A 98 19.12 -16.87 -17.03
C ASN A 98 18.35 -17.01 -18.34
N THR A 99 17.03 -17.21 -18.33
CA THR A 99 16.22 -17.30 -19.55
C THR A 99 15.87 -15.89 -20.07
N PRO A 100 16.25 -15.51 -21.31
CA PRO A 100 15.99 -14.17 -21.87
C PRO A 100 14.50 -13.86 -22.00
N ARG A 101 13.65 -14.88 -22.22
CA ARG A 101 12.17 -14.72 -22.23
C ARG A 101 11.64 -14.26 -20.87
N VAL A 102 12.14 -14.83 -19.77
CA VAL A 102 11.74 -14.47 -18.40
C VAL A 102 12.17 -13.04 -18.06
N LYS A 103 13.38 -12.62 -18.46
CA LYS A 103 13.84 -11.22 -18.28
C LYS A 103 12.92 -10.21 -18.96
N THR A 104 12.50 -10.48 -20.20
CA THR A 104 11.59 -9.58 -20.93
C THR A 104 10.22 -9.48 -20.26
N VAL A 105 9.66 -10.62 -19.83
CA VAL A 105 8.36 -10.65 -19.13
C VAL A 105 8.43 -9.85 -17.82
N VAL A 106 9.46 -10.07 -17.01
CA VAL A 106 9.66 -9.32 -15.74
C VAL A 106 9.84 -7.83 -16.00
N ALA A 107 10.62 -7.44 -17.02
CA ALA A 107 10.82 -6.03 -17.37
C ALA A 107 9.53 -5.34 -17.82
N VAL A 108 8.72 -6.00 -18.65
CA VAL A 108 7.42 -5.47 -19.09
C VAL A 108 6.46 -5.29 -17.91
N TYR A 109 6.39 -6.27 -17.01
CA TYR A 109 5.58 -6.14 -15.80
C TYR A 109 6.06 -5.02 -14.88
N ALA A 110 7.38 -4.87 -14.69
CA ALA A 110 7.93 -3.78 -13.89
C ALA A 110 7.59 -2.40 -14.48
N ILE A 111 7.68 -2.24 -15.80
CA ILE A 111 7.29 -1.01 -16.50
C ILE A 111 5.79 -0.74 -16.31
N LEU A 112 4.96 -1.77 -16.46
CA LEU A 112 3.51 -1.63 -16.30
C LEU A 112 3.15 -1.19 -14.87
N VAL A 113 3.75 -1.79 -13.85
CA VAL A 113 3.58 -1.39 -12.44
C VAL A 113 4.03 0.06 -12.22
N ALA A 114 5.18 0.45 -12.77
CA ALA A 114 5.70 1.81 -12.65
C ALA A 114 4.77 2.84 -13.30
N LEU A 115 4.30 2.58 -14.52
CA LEU A 115 3.37 3.46 -15.23
C LEU A 115 2.06 3.61 -14.48
N MET A 116 1.48 2.51 -13.99
CA MET A 116 0.25 2.57 -13.19
C MET A 116 0.43 3.36 -11.89
N GLY A 117 1.58 3.21 -11.22
CA GLY A 117 1.91 4.01 -10.04
C GLY A 117 1.98 5.51 -10.33
N ILE A 118 2.68 5.89 -11.40
CA ILE A 118 2.81 7.30 -11.83
C ILE A 118 1.44 7.87 -12.20
N THR A 119 0.66 7.15 -13.02
CA THR A 119 -0.68 7.58 -13.40
C THR A 119 -1.59 7.71 -12.18
N GLY A 120 -1.56 6.75 -11.25
CA GLY A 120 -2.35 6.82 -10.02
C GLY A 120 -2.02 8.04 -9.15
N VAL A 121 -0.74 8.33 -8.95
CA VAL A 121 -0.28 9.52 -8.21
C VAL A 121 -0.72 10.80 -8.92
N TYR A 122 -0.56 10.88 -10.23
CA TYR A 122 -0.95 12.06 -11.02
C TYR A 122 -2.48 12.26 -11.02
N SER A 123 -3.25 11.19 -11.17
CA SER A 123 -4.72 11.25 -11.05
C SER A 123 -5.14 11.74 -9.67
N TRP A 124 -4.49 11.27 -8.61
CA TRP A 124 -4.76 11.76 -7.26
C TRP A 124 -4.44 13.25 -7.10
N TYR A 125 -3.29 13.70 -7.62
CA TYR A 125 -2.93 15.11 -7.63
C TYR A 125 -4.00 15.98 -8.31
N LEU A 126 -4.56 15.53 -9.43
CA LEU A 126 -5.65 16.26 -10.11
C LEU A 126 -6.93 16.29 -9.28
N ILE A 127 -7.31 15.19 -8.64
CA ILE A 127 -8.47 15.14 -7.74
C ILE A 127 -8.25 16.11 -6.57
N ASP A 128 -7.06 16.08 -5.99
CA ASP A 128 -6.68 16.91 -4.86
C ASP A 128 -6.77 18.40 -5.20
N ALA A 129 -6.12 18.82 -6.28
CA ALA A 129 -6.05 20.22 -6.70
C ALA A 129 -7.41 20.79 -7.14
N ASN A 130 -8.24 19.99 -7.82
CA ASN A 130 -9.48 20.47 -8.43
C ASN A 130 -10.72 20.29 -7.54
N TYR A 131 -10.71 19.34 -6.59
CA TYR A 131 -11.89 19.04 -5.77
C TYR A 131 -11.61 19.16 -4.27
N LEU A 132 -10.55 18.52 -3.75
CA LEU A 132 -10.32 18.47 -2.30
C LEU A 132 -9.77 19.78 -1.74
N VAL A 133 -8.85 20.47 -2.45
CA VAL A 133 -8.36 21.79 -2.05
C VAL A 133 -9.51 22.81 -1.99
N PRO A 134 -10.32 22.99 -3.06
CA PRO A 134 -11.45 23.93 -3.01
C PRO A 134 -12.49 23.57 -1.95
N TRP A 135 -12.75 22.27 -1.73
CA TRP A 135 -13.69 21.82 -0.72
C TRP A 135 -13.19 22.10 0.72
N ALA A 136 -11.92 21.86 1.01
CA ALA A 136 -11.34 22.22 2.30
C ALA A 136 -11.37 23.74 2.54
N ALA A 137 -11.11 24.52 1.48
CA ALA A 137 -11.16 25.97 1.53
C ALA A 137 -12.58 26.51 1.76
N SER A 138 -13.61 25.91 1.13
CA SER A 138 -15.00 26.33 1.32
C SER A 138 -15.51 26.09 2.74
N LEU A 139 -14.96 25.09 3.42
CA LEU A 139 -15.23 24.79 4.84
C LEU A 139 -14.30 25.54 5.80
N GLY A 140 -13.30 26.27 5.32
CA GLY A 140 -12.29 26.95 6.15
C GLY A 140 -11.52 26.00 7.08
N SER A 141 -11.44 24.71 6.76
CA SER A 141 -10.97 23.68 7.69
C SER A 141 -9.69 23.01 7.23
N PHE A 142 -8.63 23.20 8.02
CA PHE A 142 -7.37 22.48 7.83
C PHE A 142 -7.51 20.97 8.08
N SER A 143 -8.38 20.57 9.00
CA SER A 143 -8.64 19.14 9.29
C SER A 143 -9.18 18.43 8.04
N ILE A 144 -10.08 19.06 7.29
CA ILE A 144 -10.60 18.51 6.03
C ILE A 144 -9.52 18.40 4.95
N ARG A 145 -8.55 19.32 4.94
CA ARG A 145 -7.37 19.21 4.05
C ARG A 145 -6.54 17.96 4.38
N ILE A 146 -6.29 17.70 5.66
CA ILE A 146 -5.56 16.50 6.11
C ILE A 146 -6.33 15.23 5.75
N PHE A 147 -7.66 15.24 5.92
CA PHE A 147 -8.51 14.12 5.51
C PHE A 147 -8.33 13.79 4.03
N GLY A 148 -8.36 14.81 3.15
CA GLY A 148 -8.15 14.64 1.72
C GLY A 148 -6.80 14.00 1.39
N ILE A 149 -5.71 14.47 2.00
CA ILE A 149 -4.36 13.90 1.79
C ILE A 149 -4.31 12.43 2.24
N ALA A 150 -4.90 12.12 3.40
CA ALA A 150 -4.94 10.76 3.92
C ALA A 150 -5.79 9.83 3.05
N LEU A 151 -6.94 10.30 2.56
CA LEU A 151 -7.76 9.57 1.58
C LEU A 151 -6.96 9.23 0.32
N GLY A 152 -6.10 10.13 -0.12
CA GLY A 152 -5.21 9.89 -1.25
C GLY A 152 -4.18 8.83 -1.03
N ALA A 153 -3.46 8.92 0.09
CA ALA A 153 -2.51 7.90 0.49
C ALA A 153 -3.19 6.53 0.58
N PHE A 154 -4.42 6.47 1.11
CA PHE A 154 -5.21 5.25 1.18
C PHE A 154 -5.55 4.70 -0.22
N VAL A 155 -6.10 5.52 -1.11
CA VAL A 155 -6.49 5.11 -2.46
C VAL A 155 -5.29 4.65 -3.28
N ILE A 156 -4.19 5.41 -3.26
CA ILE A 156 -2.96 5.05 -3.98
C ILE A 156 -2.41 3.73 -3.44
N ALA A 157 -2.31 3.56 -2.12
CA ALA A 157 -1.81 2.32 -1.53
C ALA A 157 -2.71 1.12 -1.86
N LEU A 158 -4.03 1.32 -1.91
CA LEU A 158 -5.00 0.31 -2.32
C LEU A 158 -4.85 -0.09 -3.80
N LEU A 159 -4.66 0.88 -4.69
CA LEU A 159 -4.39 0.60 -6.10
C LEU A 159 -3.09 -0.20 -6.26
N ILE A 160 -2.02 0.20 -5.59
CA ILE A 160 -0.74 -0.52 -5.64
C ILE A 160 -0.91 -1.96 -5.13
N GLN A 161 -1.65 -2.19 -4.04
CA GLN A 161 -1.91 -3.54 -3.56
C GLN A 161 -2.68 -4.41 -4.56
N ILE A 162 -3.72 -3.86 -5.19
CA ILE A 162 -4.50 -4.58 -6.21
C ILE A 162 -3.58 -4.96 -7.37
N ILE A 163 -2.73 -4.03 -7.81
CA ILE A 163 -1.76 -4.27 -8.89
C ILE A 163 -0.76 -5.35 -8.48
N ILE A 164 -0.15 -5.26 -7.28
CA ILE A 164 0.81 -6.25 -6.80
C ILE A 164 0.17 -7.65 -6.71
N ALA A 165 -1.05 -7.73 -6.18
CA ALA A 165 -1.76 -9.01 -6.06
C ALA A 165 -2.13 -9.59 -7.44
N GLY A 166 -2.56 -8.74 -8.38
CA GLY A 166 -2.92 -9.17 -9.74
C GLY A 166 -1.70 -9.56 -10.59
N VAL A 167 -0.69 -8.69 -10.62
CA VAL A 167 0.57 -8.92 -11.36
C VAL A 167 1.35 -10.07 -10.75
N GLY A 168 1.44 -10.17 -9.42
CA GLY A 168 2.11 -11.29 -8.76
C GLY A 168 1.56 -12.65 -9.21
N ARG A 169 0.23 -12.80 -9.24
CA ARG A 169 -0.43 -14.03 -9.72
C ARG A 169 -0.25 -14.27 -11.22
N SER A 170 -0.39 -13.23 -12.04
CA SER A 170 -0.24 -13.35 -13.50
C SER A 170 1.20 -13.68 -13.90
N ALA A 171 2.18 -12.99 -13.31
CA ALA A 171 3.59 -13.25 -13.52
C ALA A 171 3.96 -14.68 -13.09
N THR A 172 3.41 -15.17 -11.96
CA THR A 172 3.58 -16.58 -11.54
C THR A 172 3.15 -17.54 -12.63
N LYS A 173 1.95 -17.37 -13.16
CA LYS A 173 1.40 -18.26 -14.16
C LYS A 173 2.24 -18.25 -15.45
N VAL A 174 2.58 -17.06 -15.94
CA VAL A 174 3.35 -16.91 -17.19
C VAL A 174 4.78 -17.42 -17.05
N ILE A 175 5.44 -17.19 -15.90
CA ILE A 175 6.80 -17.68 -15.68
C ILE A 175 6.83 -19.21 -15.65
N ILE A 176 5.88 -19.86 -14.96
CA ILE A 176 5.77 -21.32 -14.93
C ILE A 176 5.51 -21.86 -16.35
N GLU A 177 4.56 -21.27 -17.09
CA GLU A 177 4.24 -21.69 -18.45
C GLU A 177 5.43 -21.55 -19.43
N VAL A 178 6.21 -20.48 -19.30
CA VAL A 178 7.42 -20.27 -20.13
C VAL A 178 8.53 -21.26 -19.76
N LEU A 179 8.69 -21.59 -18.47
CA LEU A 179 9.69 -22.57 -18.03
C LEU A 179 9.32 -23.99 -18.47
N ASP A 180 8.05 -24.38 -18.33
CA ASP A 180 7.55 -25.68 -18.81
C ASP A 180 7.70 -25.83 -20.33
N ALA A 181 7.48 -24.74 -21.09
CA ALA A 181 7.66 -24.74 -22.54
C ALA A 181 9.14 -24.90 -22.93
N ASP A 182 10.07 -24.23 -22.26
CA ASP A 182 11.51 -24.37 -22.49
C ASP A 182 11.98 -25.82 -22.21
N ASP A 183 11.56 -26.41 -21.09
CA ASP A 183 11.95 -27.80 -20.72
C ASP A 183 11.40 -28.84 -21.72
N SER A 184 10.21 -28.59 -22.30
CA SER A 184 9.64 -29.46 -23.33
C SER A 184 10.34 -29.37 -24.70
N GLU A 185 10.89 -28.21 -25.04
CA GLU A 185 11.61 -27.96 -26.30
C GLU A 185 12.99 -28.66 -26.35
N PHE A 186 13.51 -29.11 -25.19
CA PHE A 186 14.77 -29.87 -25.09
C PHE A 186 14.59 -31.40 -25.08
N LEU A 187 13.36 -31.92 -25.01
CA LEU A 187 13.06 -33.36 -24.99
C LEU A 187 12.60 -33.93 -26.34
N GLU A 188 12.46 -33.09 -27.37
CA GLU A 188 12.28 -33.47 -28.79
C GLU A 188 13.62 -33.41 -29.57
#